data_AF-A0A349SH66-F1
#
_entry.id   AF-A0A349SH66-F1
#
_cell.length_a   1.000
_cell.length_b   1.000
_cell.length_c   1.000
_cell.angle_alpha   90.00
_cell.angle_beta   90.00
_cell.angle_gamma   90.00
#
_symmetry.space_group_name_H-M   'P 1'
#
loop_
_entity.id
_entity.type
_entity.pdbx_description
1 polymer ?
#
loop_
_entity_poly.entity_id
_entity_poly.type
_entity_poly.pdbx_seq_one_letter_code
_entity_poly.pdbx_strand_id
1 'polypeptide(L)'
;VARLVVGLYKPTTGRIEFGGGRSDSAAGETGQSPQRLQMIFQDPYASLNPRWRVSDIVAEPIRHENRRKGRMEIGQRVGELLNLVGLSPGDGRKYPHE
;
A
#
# COMPACT_ATOMS: atom_id res chain seq x y z
N VAL A 1 -3.12 0.67 18.06
CA VAL A 1 -2.96 2.10 17.69
C VAL A 1 -3.00 2.31 16.17
N ALA A 2 -2.13 1.67 15.36
CA ALA A 2 -2.08 1.88 13.90
C ALA A 2 -3.44 1.73 13.18
N ARG A 3 -4.26 0.72 13.54
CA ARG A 3 -5.61 0.50 12.97
C ARG A 3 -6.60 1.65 13.19
N LEU A 4 -6.45 2.41 14.28
CA LEU A 4 -7.25 3.61 14.54
C LEU A 4 -6.79 4.77 13.63
N VAL A 5 -5.46 4.91 13.44
CA VAL A 5 -4.87 5.96 12.60
C VAL A 5 -5.26 5.82 11.12
N VAL A 6 -5.29 4.59 10.60
CA VAL A 6 -5.73 4.31 9.22
C VAL A 6 -7.24 4.23 9.04
N GLY A 7 -8.04 4.55 10.07
CA GLY A 7 -9.51 4.57 10.00
C GLY A 7 -10.19 3.19 9.95
N LEU A 8 -9.46 2.10 10.21
CA LEU A 8 -10.03 0.75 10.29
C LEU A 8 -10.87 0.55 11.56
N TYR A 9 -10.55 1.29 12.63
CA TYR A 9 -11.37 1.35 13.84
C TYR A 9 -11.76 2.79 14.13
N LYS A 10 -12.97 2.98 14.67
CA LYS A 10 -13.41 4.27 15.17
C LYS A 10 -12.95 4.47 16.62
N PRO A 11 -12.42 5.65 16.98
CA PRO A 11 -12.18 5.98 18.37
C PRO A 11 -13.50 6.04 19.14
N THR A 12 -13.53 5.46 20.34
CA THR A 12 -14.70 5.53 21.24
C THR A 12 -14.87 6.95 21.78
N THR A 13 -13.77 7.62 22.08
CA THR A 13 -13.68 9.04 22.48
C THR A 13 -12.32 9.60 22.05
N GLY A 14 -12.18 10.93 22.03
CA GLY A 14 -10.94 11.61 21.65
C GLY A 14 -10.80 11.84 20.14
N ARG A 15 -9.65 12.40 19.73
CA ARG A 15 -9.35 12.76 18.34
C ARG A 15 -7.96 12.25 17.92
N ILE A 16 -7.79 11.94 16.64
CA ILE A 16 -6.53 11.48 16.07
C ILE A 16 -6.01 12.55 15.10
N GLU A 17 -4.94 13.21 15.50
CA GLU A 17 -4.20 14.17 14.67
C GLU A 17 -2.95 13.46 14.14
N PHE A 18 -2.83 13.35 12.81
CA PHE A 18 -1.70 12.70 12.16
C PHE A 18 -1.37 13.47 10.86
N GLY A 19 -0.10 13.56 10.46
CA GLY A 19 0.30 14.13 9.15
C GLY A 19 -0.18 15.56 8.82
N GLY A 20 -0.49 16.40 9.82
CA GLY A 20 -0.97 17.77 9.61
C GLY A 20 -2.44 17.90 9.18
N GLY A 21 -3.20 16.80 9.19
CA GLY A 21 -4.64 16.76 8.89
C GLY A 21 -5.42 16.01 9.97
N ARG A 22 -6.75 16.13 9.94
CA ARG A 22 -7.64 15.49 10.92
C ARG A 22 -8.12 14.15 10.38
N SER A 23 -7.92 13.08 11.15
CA SER A 23 -8.47 11.76 10.83
C SER A 23 -9.77 11.56 11.65
N ASP A 24 -10.75 12.42 11.41
CA ASP A 24 -12.02 12.42 12.13
C ASP A 24 -12.98 11.44 11.46
N SER A 25 -12.97 10.18 11.87
CA SER A 25 -13.93 9.18 11.39
C SER A 25 -15.20 9.19 12.25
N ALA A 26 -15.95 10.29 12.20
CA ALA A 26 -17.40 10.23 12.35
C ALA A 26 -17.98 9.78 10.99
N ALA A 27 -18.71 8.66 10.98
CA ALA A 27 -19.39 8.23 9.76
C ALA A 27 -20.38 9.31 9.32
N GLY A 28 -20.07 9.99 8.21
CA GLY A 28 -20.98 10.94 7.59
C GLY A 28 -20.32 12.14 6.93
N GLU A 29 -19.12 12.55 7.35
CA GLU A 29 -18.52 13.80 6.85
C GLU A 29 -17.36 13.53 5.88
N THR A 30 -17.75 13.46 4.62
CA THR A 30 -16.95 13.64 3.42
C THR A 30 -15.97 14.81 3.56
N GLY A 31 -14.68 14.61 3.25
CA GLY A 31 -13.88 15.75 2.76
C GLY A 31 -12.39 15.77 3.00
N GLN A 32 -11.79 14.90 3.82
CA GLN A 32 -10.33 14.84 3.89
C GLN A 32 -9.85 13.63 3.11
N SER A 33 -9.11 13.90 2.01
CA SER A 33 -8.33 12.89 1.30
C SER A 33 -7.69 11.98 2.34
N PRO A 34 -7.85 10.64 2.25
CA PRO A 34 -7.06 9.77 3.09
C PRO A 34 -5.62 10.22 2.91
N GLN A 35 -4.99 10.70 3.98
CA GLN A 35 -3.57 10.96 3.94
C GLN A 35 -2.90 9.74 3.32
N ARG A 36 -1.88 9.97 2.50
CA ARG A 36 -1.10 8.91 1.82
C ARG A 36 -0.40 8.06 2.89
N LEU A 37 -1.17 7.22 3.56
CA LEU A 37 -0.80 6.33 4.64
C LEU A 37 -0.61 4.97 4.01
N GLN A 38 0.64 4.55 3.87
CA GLN A 38 0.96 3.20 3.46
C GLN A 38 1.35 2.39 4.70
N MET A 39 0.53 1.39 5.02
CA MET A 39 0.80 0.52 6.16
C MET A 39 1.76 -0.60 5.75
N ILE A 40 2.77 -0.84 6.58
CA ILE A 40 3.68 -1.98 6.46
C ILE A 40 3.41 -2.90 7.65
N PHE A 41 3.21 -4.19 7.38
CA PHE A 41 2.96 -5.19 8.42
C PHE A 41 4.28 -5.75 8.98
N GLN A 42 4.28 -6.10 10.26
CA GLN A 42 5.46 -6.70 10.92
C GLN A 42 5.73 -8.13 10.44
N ASP A 43 4.69 -8.87 10.07
CA ASP A 43 4.80 -10.15 9.37
C ASP A 43 4.56 -9.91 7.87
N PRO A 44 5.63 -9.81 7.06
CA PRO A 44 5.49 -9.57 5.64
C PRO A 44 4.81 -10.75 4.93
N TYR A 45 5.07 -11.99 5.33
CA TYR A 45 4.53 -13.18 4.66
C TYR A 45 3.02 -13.30 4.82
N ALA A 46 2.49 -12.95 5.99
CA ALA A 46 1.03 -12.93 6.22
C ALA A 46 0.31 -11.82 5.43
N SER A 47 1.04 -10.79 4.98
CA SER A 47 0.45 -9.65 4.27
C SER A 47 0.48 -9.77 2.74
N LEU A 48 1.30 -10.67 2.20
CA LEU A 48 1.42 -10.91 0.77
C LEU A 48 0.41 -11.97 0.32
N ASN A 49 -0.15 -11.81 -0.88
CA ASN A 49 -0.98 -12.86 -1.48
C ASN A 49 -0.07 -13.94 -2.07
N PRO A 50 -0.03 -15.18 -1.51
CA PRO A 50 0.91 -16.20 -1.95
C PRO A 50 0.60 -16.74 -3.35
N ARG A 51 -0.59 -16.46 -3.88
CA ARG A 51 -1.01 -16.85 -5.23
C ARG A 51 -0.57 -15.85 -6.30
N TRP A 52 -0.04 -14.70 -5.91
CA TRP A 52 0.38 -13.65 -6.84
C TRP A 52 1.90 -13.66 -6.95
N ARG A 53 2.40 -13.34 -8.14
CA ARG A 53 3.84 -13.13 -8.33
C ARG A 53 4.25 -11.83 -7.66
N VAL A 54 5.52 -11.74 -7.26
CA VAL A 54 6.10 -10.53 -6.67
C VAL A 54 5.83 -9.31 -7.56
N SER A 55 5.95 -9.45 -8.88
CA SER A 55 5.67 -8.35 -9.82
C SER A 55 4.22 -7.87 -9.78
N ASP A 56 3.26 -8.77 -9.59
CA ASP A 56 1.84 -8.42 -9.56
C ASP A 56 1.47 -7.73 -8.24
N ILE A 57 2.06 -8.18 -7.13
CA ILE A 57 1.87 -7.57 -5.82
C ILE A 57 2.41 -6.13 -5.81
N VAL A 58 3.61 -5.91 -6.35
CA VAL A 58 4.21 -4.56 -6.41
C VAL A 58 3.50 -3.68 -7.45
N ALA A 59 2.96 -4.26 -8.54
CA ALA A 59 2.22 -3.52 -9.56
C ALA A 59 0.84 -3.06 -9.11
N GLU A 60 0.20 -3.76 -8.18
CA GLU A 60 -1.17 -3.49 -7.70
C GLU A 60 -1.37 -2.04 -7.24
N PRO A 61 -0.59 -1.51 -6.27
CA PRO A 61 -0.78 -0.13 -5.81
C PRO A 61 -0.49 0.90 -6.92
N ILE A 62 0.46 0.60 -7.81
CA ILE A 62 0.80 1.47 -8.94
C ILE A 62 -0.38 1.58 -9.89
N ARG A 63 -1.08 0.47 -10.19
CA ARG A 63 -2.29 0.45 -11.03
C ARG A 63 -3.44 1.22 -10.38
N HIS A 64 -3.61 1.05 -9.07
CA HIS A 64 -4.70 1.67 -8.33
C HIS A 64 -4.54 3.20 -8.22
N GLU A 65 -3.30 3.66 -8.00
CA GLU A 65 -2.98 5.08 -7.88
C GLU A 65 -2.84 5.76 -9.26
N ASN A 66 -2.22 5.08 -10.23
CA ASN A 66 -1.89 5.66 -11.53
C ASN A 66 -2.72 5.04 -12.65
N ARG A 67 -4.02 5.37 -12.69
CA ARG A 67 -4.99 4.88 -13.70
C ARG A 67 -4.65 5.19 -15.17
N ARG A 68 -3.62 6.02 -15.42
CA ARG A 68 -3.20 6.44 -16.77
C ARG A 68 -1.95 5.73 -17.29
N LYS A 69 -1.25 4.95 -16.48
CA LYS A 69 0.00 4.28 -16.91
C LYS A 69 -0.30 3.00 -17.68
N GLY A 70 0.41 2.82 -18.79
CA GLY A 70 0.33 1.61 -19.60
C GLY A 70 1.01 0.41 -18.93
N ARG A 71 0.65 -0.81 -19.33
CA ARG A 71 1.22 -2.06 -18.79
C ARG A 71 2.76 -2.11 -18.83
N MET A 72 3.35 -1.57 -19.90
CA MET A 72 4.80 -1.52 -20.09
C MET A 72 5.48 -0.60 -19.07
N GLU A 73 4.94 0.60 -18.88
CA GLU A 73 5.46 1.59 -17.92
C GLU A 73 5.37 1.09 -16.48
N ILE A 74 4.27 0.39 -16.15
CA ILE A 74 4.11 -0.27 -14.84
C ILE A 74 5.19 -1.35 -14.67
N GLY A 75 5.43 -2.18 -15.69
CA GLY A 75 6.47 -3.22 -15.65
C GLY A 75 7.87 -2.64 -15.44
N GLN A 76 8.22 -1.55 -16.12
CA GLN A 76 9.49 -0.84 -15.91
C GLN A 76 9.60 -0.32 -14.48
N ARG A 77 8.56 0.34 -13.99
CA ARG A 77 8.54 0.88 -12.63
C ARG A 77 8.69 -0.21 -11.56
N VAL A 78 8.05 -1.36 -11.74
CA VAL A 78 8.21 -2.52 -10.85
C VAL A 78 9.66 -3.00 -10.86
N GLY A 79 10.29 -3.10 -12.03
CA GLY A 79 11.70 -3.49 -12.14
C GLY A 79 12.64 -2.52 -11.42
N GLU A 80 12.40 -1.21 -11.53
CA GLU A 80 13.14 -0.18 -10.79
C GLU A 80 13.00 -0.34 -9.26
N LEU A 81 11.78 -0.61 -8.79
CA LEU A 81 11.51 -0.80 -7.36
C LEU A 81 12.17 -2.05 -6.80
N LEU A 82 12.21 -3.14 -7.58
CA LEU A 82 12.94 -4.36 -7.20
C LEU A 82 14.45 -4.08 -7.09
N ASN A 83 15.02 -3.40 -8.09
CA ASN A 83 16.44 -3.00 -8.05
C ASN A 83 16.77 -2.13 -6.83
N LEU A 84 15.86 -1.22 -6.47
CA LEU A 84 16.05 -0.32 -5.32
C LEU A 84 16.21 -1.07 -4.00
N VAL A 85 15.59 -2.23 -3.85
CA VAL A 85 15.69 -3.09 -2.66
C VAL A 85 16.72 -4.21 -2.81
N GLY A 86 17.55 -4.16 -3.85
CA GLY A 86 18.61 -5.15 -4.10
C GLY A 86 18.16 -6.44 -4.77
N LEU A 87 16.93 -6.49 -5.29
CA LEU A 87 16.40 -7.63 -6.06
C LEU A 87 16.56 -7.38 -7.56
N SER A 88 16.79 -8.44 -8.33
CA SER A 88 16.79 -8.34 -9.78
C SER A 88 15.35 -8.16 -10.31
N PRO A 89 15.13 -7.53 -11.47
CA PRO A 89 13.79 -7.48 -12.09
C PRO A 89 13.24 -8.86 -12.42
N GLY A 90 14.13 -9.85 -12.61
CA GLY A 90 13.78 -11.25 -12.82
C GLY A 90 13.11 -11.90 -11.62
N ASP A 91 13.47 -11.47 -10.40
CA ASP A 91 12.85 -11.96 -9.16
C ASP A 91 11.36 -11.63 -9.07
N GLY A 92 10.89 -10.65 -9.84
CA GLY A 92 9.46 -10.35 -9.97
C GLY A 92 8.62 -11.54 -10.47
N ARG A 93 9.24 -12.54 -11.13
CA ARG A 93 8.55 -13.75 -11.61
C ARG A 93 8.30 -14.75 -10.49
N LYS A 94 9.00 -14.67 -9.37
CA LYS A 94 8.86 -15.58 -8.23
C LYS A 94 7.55 -15.32 -7.49
N TYR A 95 7.10 -16.32 -6.76
CA TYR A 95 6.12 -16.17 -5.70
C TYR A 95 6.79 -15.74 -4.40
N PRO A 96 6.08 -15.10 -3.44
CA PRO A 96 6.65 -14.61 -2.19
C PRO A 96 7.40 -15.63 -1.32
N HIS A 97 7.18 -16.93 -1.54
CA HIS A 97 7.78 -18.02 -0.76
C HIS A 97 9.03 -18.62 -1.42
N GLU A 98 9.42 -18.15 -2.60
CA GLU A 98 10.60 -18.59 -3.36
C GLU A 98 11.76 -17.58 -3.24
#